data_AF-A0A1I4TL41-F1
#
_entry.id   AF-A0A1I4TL41-F1
#
_cell.length_a   1.000
_cell.length_b   1.000
_cell.length_c   1.000
_cell.angle_alpha   90.00
_cell.angle_beta   90.00
_cell.angle_gamma   90.00
#
_symmetry.space_group_name_H-M   'P 1'
#
loop_
_entity.id
_entity.type
_entity.pdbx_description
1 polymer ?
#
loop_
_entity_poly.entity_id
_entity_poly.type
_entity_poly.pdbx_seq_one_letter_code
_entity_poly.pdbx_strand_id
1 'polypeptide(L)'
;MTPVILLAAEKESAEVTDWAARIGWVVGLALFVALVYWLMREGWKWRGTLQSDLPELPARPSPTTTLNGGGKPPLPGMPDEPGEARLSMSGRYHGSTTAGQWLDRIVAHGLGTRSRVELTLTDAGLDVVRPGATDFFVPADALREARLDKGIAGKVLTEGGLLVVTWEHGGKLLDSGFRSDRAAEHNEWVETLNQMINKTETEGAR
;
A
#
# COMPACT_ATOMS: atom_id res chain seq x y z
N MET A 1 58.40 -1.59 72.91
CA MET A 1 59.19 -1.88 71.70
C MET A 1 58.37 -2.78 70.82
N THR A 2 57.75 -2.20 69.80
CA THR A 2 56.90 -2.84 68.79
C THR A 2 57.74 -3.68 67.83
N PRO A 3 57.19 -4.77 67.29
CA PRO A 3 57.31 -5.02 65.86
C PRO A 3 55.93 -4.86 65.23
N VAL A 4 55.94 -4.05 64.19
CA VAL A 4 54.80 -3.58 63.43
C VAL A 4 54.37 -4.70 62.49
N ILE A 5 53.19 -5.25 62.71
CA ILE A 5 52.41 -5.92 61.67
C ILE A 5 51.88 -4.81 60.76
N LEU A 6 52.59 -4.50 59.68
CA LEU A 6 52.05 -3.74 58.57
C LEU A 6 51.97 -4.68 57.38
N LEU A 7 50.79 -5.31 57.28
CA LEU A 7 50.07 -5.60 56.05
C LEU A 7 50.89 -5.36 54.78
N ALA A 8 51.59 -6.40 54.33
CA ALA A 8 51.85 -6.54 52.90
C ALA A 8 50.46 -6.70 52.25
N ALA A 9 49.83 -5.58 51.89
CA ALA A 9 48.75 -5.60 50.94
C ALA A 9 49.33 -6.24 49.68
N GLU A 10 48.93 -7.50 49.41
CA GLU A 10 49.17 -8.12 48.12
C GLU A 10 48.80 -7.09 47.08
N LYS A 11 49.77 -6.74 46.21
CA LYS A 11 49.45 -6.00 45.00
C LYS A 11 48.57 -6.93 44.18
N GLU A 12 47.25 -6.86 44.38
CA GLU A 12 46.28 -7.33 43.41
C GLU A 12 46.61 -6.58 42.12
N SER A 13 47.34 -7.27 41.26
CA SER A 13 47.67 -6.77 39.94
C SER A 13 46.34 -6.65 39.24
N ALA A 14 45.93 -5.43 38.92
CA ALA A 14 44.64 -5.15 38.29
C ALA A 14 44.38 -6.19 37.18
N GLU A 15 43.25 -6.90 37.27
CA GLU A 15 42.92 -7.97 36.32
C GLU A 15 43.12 -7.45 34.90
N VAL A 16 44.09 -8.05 34.19
CA VAL A 16 44.37 -7.67 32.81
C VAL A 16 43.11 -7.99 32.03
N THR A 17 42.54 -6.95 31.42
CA THR A 17 41.39 -7.08 30.53
C THR A 17 41.59 -8.27 29.59
N ASP A 18 40.66 -9.23 29.64
CA ASP A 18 40.64 -10.33 28.68
C ASP A 18 40.25 -9.79 27.29
N TRP A 19 41.27 -9.37 26.56
CA TRP A 19 41.13 -8.85 25.21
C TRP A 19 40.59 -9.90 24.24
N ALA A 20 40.87 -11.20 24.46
CA ALA A 20 40.38 -12.27 23.62
C ALA A 20 38.86 -12.42 23.79
N ALA A 21 38.37 -12.43 25.03
CA ALA A 21 36.94 -12.45 25.32
C ALA A 21 36.22 -11.21 24.75
N ARG A 22 36.79 -10.00 24.92
CA ARG A 22 36.21 -8.77 24.36
C ARG A 22 36.16 -8.78 22.84
N ILE A 23 37.22 -9.20 22.17
CA ILE A 23 37.24 -9.34 20.70
C ILE A 23 36.20 -10.36 20.27
N GLY A 24 36.08 -11.49 20.97
CA GLY A 24 35.05 -12.51 20.72
C GLY A 24 33.63 -11.93 20.80
N TRP A 25 33.33 -11.16 21.85
CA TRP A 25 32.04 -10.47 22.00
C TRP A 25 31.77 -9.45 20.89
N VAL A 26 32.78 -8.67 20.50
CA VAL A 26 32.65 -7.67 19.42
C VAL A 26 32.39 -8.35 18.07
N VAL A 27 33.13 -9.41 17.75
CA VAL A 27 32.93 -10.18 16.51
C VAL A 27 31.55 -10.86 16.53
N GLY A 28 31.16 -11.47 17.64
CA GLY A 28 29.83 -12.07 17.81
C GLY A 28 28.70 -11.06 17.62
N LEU A 29 28.83 -9.87 18.22
CA LEU A 29 27.87 -8.78 18.04
C LEU A 29 27.83 -8.29 16.59
N ALA A 30 28.99 -8.13 15.93
CA ALA A 30 29.04 -7.71 14.54
C ALA A 30 28.37 -8.73 13.59
N LEU A 31 28.59 -10.03 13.80
CA LEU A 31 27.93 -11.09 13.04
C LEU A 31 26.42 -11.12 13.30
N PHE A 32 26.00 -10.92 14.55
CA PHE A 32 24.58 -10.84 14.90
C PHE A 32 23.90 -9.65 14.21
N VAL A 33 24.52 -8.47 14.23
CA VAL A 33 24.03 -7.29 13.53
C VAL A 33 23.96 -7.55 12.02
N ALA A 34 25.00 -8.13 11.43
CA ALA A 34 25.00 -8.48 10.00
C ALA A 34 23.87 -9.46 9.65
N LEU A 35 23.62 -10.46 10.50
CA LEU A 35 22.52 -11.42 10.33
C LEU A 35 21.15 -10.72 10.38
N VAL A 36 20.94 -9.81 11.35
CA VAL A 36 19.69 -9.03 11.44
C VAL A 36 19.47 -8.20 10.17
N TYR A 37 20.49 -7.49 9.69
CA TYR A 37 20.38 -6.72 8.44
C TYR A 37 20.12 -7.62 7.23
N TRP A 38 20.71 -8.81 7.19
CA TRP A 38 20.47 -9.79 6.13
C TRP A 38 19.02 -10.31 6.16
N LEU A 39 18.49 -10.67 7.33
CA LEU A 39 17.10 -11.10 7.50
C LEU A 39 16.10 -9.98 7.15
N MET A 40 16.38 -8.73 7.54
CA MET A 40 15.56 -7.58 7.14
C MET A 40 15.54 -7.39 5.63
N ARG A 41 16.70 -7.54 4.97
CA ARG A 41 16.82 -7.47 3.50
C ARG A 41 16.04 -8.60 2.83
N GLU A 42 16.11 -9.82 3.37
CA GLU A 42 15.40 -10.96 2.80
C GLU A 42 13.88 -10.82 2.97
N GLY A 43 13.42 -10.33 4.14
CA GLY A 43 12.02 -9.98 4.35
C GLY A 43 11.50 -8.90 3.38
N TRP A 44 12.34 -7.94 2.99
CA TRP A 44 11.98 -6.95 1.96
C TRP A 44 11.86 -7.55 0.55
N LYS A 45 12.73 -8.51 0.20
CA LYS A 45 12.61 -9.23 -1.08
C LYS A 45 11.35 -10.09 -1.13
N TRP A 46 11.03 -10.77 -0.03
CA TRP A 46 9.83 -11.60 0.09
C TRP A 46 8.53 -10.81 -0.02
N ARG A 47 8.49 -9.56 0.43
CA ARG A 47 7.32 -8.69 0.20
C ARG A 47 7.11 -8.37 -1.28
N GLY A 48 8.19 -8.17 -2.04
CA GLY A 48 8.12 -7.95 -3.48
C GLY A 48 7.55 -9.15 -4.23
N THR A 49 7.95 -10.38 -3.85
CA THR A 49 7.44 -11.61 -4.46
C THR A 49 5.98 -11.90 -4.13
N LEU A 50 5.46 -11.41 -3.01
CA LEU A 50 4.02 -11.56 -2.68
C LEU A 50 3.11 -10.68 -3.55
N GLN A 51 3.66 -9.69 -4.25
CA GLN A 51 2.90 -8.75 -5.08
C GLN A 51 3.20 -8.88 -6.58
N SER A 52 4.21 -9.67 -6.97
CA SER A 52 4.60 -9.86 -8.38
C SER A 52 3.55 -10.58 -9.23
N ASP A 53 2.63 -11.32 -8.59
CA ASP A 53 1.62 -12.12 -9.28
C ASP A 53 0.35 -11.32 -9.60
N LEU A 54 0.30 -10.02 -9.30
CA LEU A 54 -0.84 -9.19 -9.67
C LEU A 54 -0.88 -9.07 -11.21
N PRO A 55 -2.00 -9.42 -11.85
CA PRO A 55 -2.12 -9.29 -13.31
C PRO A 55 -2.07 -7.81 -13.72
N GLU A 56 -1.82 -7.56 -15.01
CA GLU A 56 -1.90 -6.20 -15.57
C GLU A 56 -3.26 -5.57 -15.24
N LEU A 57 -3.25 -4.26 -14.94
CA LEU A 57 -4.48 -3.55 -14.62
C LEU A 57 -5.34 -3.38 -15.86
N PRO A 58 -6.68 -3.54 -15.75
CA PRO A 58 -7.58 -3.05 -16.77
C PRO A 58 -7.37 -1.54 -16.92
N ALA A 59 -7.16 -1.08 -18.15
CA ALA A 59 -7.21 0.33 -18.48
C ALA A 59 -8.22 0.53 -19.61
N ARG A 60 -9.14 1.48 -19.43
CA ARG A 60 -9.99 1.96 -20.54
C ARG A 60 -9.11 2.78 -21.48
N PRO A 61 -9.36 2.83 -22.80
CA PRO A 61 -8.64 3.75 -23.67
C PRO A 61 -9.17 5.17 -23.37
N SER A 62 -8.52 5.89 -22.47
CA SER A 62 -8.77 7.32 -22.28
C SER A 62 -7.89 8.13 -23.26
N PRO A 63 -8.31 9.30 -23.74
CA PRO A 63 -7.45 10.21 -24.51
C PRO A 63 -6.15 10.60 -23.77
N THR A 64 -6.08 10.40 -22.45
CA THR A 64 -4.85 10.59 -21.65
C THR A 64 -3.95 9.34 -21.62
N THR A 65 -4.52 8.13 -21.72
CA THR A 65 -3.77 6.87 -21.71
C THR A 65 -2.89 6.72 -22.96
N THR A 66 -3.29 7.33 -24.09
CA THR A 66 -2.46 7.43 -25.30
C THR A 66 -1.22 8.32 -25.12
N LEU A 67 -1.23 9.23 -24.14
CA LEU A 67 -0.13 10.17 -23.89
C LEU A 67 0.92 9.66 -22.90
N ASN A 68 0.58 8.71 -22.01
CA ASN A 68 1.49 8.27 -20.93
C ASN A 68 1.65 6.76 -20.74
N GLY A 69 1.03 5.88 -21.55
CA GLY A 69 1.13 4.44 -21.30
C GLY A 69 0.68 3.54 -22.45
N GLY A 70 1.54 3.36 -23.45
CA GLY A 70 1.62 2.13 -24.25
C GLY A 70 0.51 1.82 -25.26
N GLY A 71 -0.64 2.52 -25.26
CA GLY A 71 -1.68 2.35 -26.28
C GLY A 71 -2.19 0.91 -26.45
N LYS A 72 -2.14 0.09 -25.39
CA LYS A 72 -2.56 -1.31 -25.44
C LYS A 72 -4.09 -1.38 -25.42
N PRO A 73 -4.73 -2.24 -26.24
CA PRO A 73 -6.18 -2.39 -26.25
C PRO A 73 -6.70 -2.79 -24.86
N PRO A 74 -7.94 -2.41 -24.53
CA PRO A 74 -8.61 -2.85 -23.30
C PRO A 74 -8.64 -4.37 -23.20
N LEU A 75 -8.77 -4.88 -21.97
CA LEU A 75 -9.03 -6.29 -21.76
C LEU A 75 -10.34 -6.69 -22.47
N PRO A 76 -10.43 -7.90 -23.06
CA PRO A 76 -11.64 -8.36 -23.74
C PRO A 76 -12.87 -8.27 -22.84
N GLY A 77 -13.96 -7.67 -23.34
CA GLY A 77 -15.22 -7.51 -22.61
C GLY A 77 -15.42 -6.14 -21.95
N MET A 78 -14.46 -5.23 -22.05
CA MET A 78 -14.58 -3.88 -21.51
C MET A 78 -15.20 -2.90 -22.52
N PRO A 79 -16.18 -2.04 -22.14
CA PRO A 79 -16.78 -1.07 -23.04
C PRO A 79 -15.77 -0.03 -23.53
N ASP A 80 -15.78 0.24 -24.85
CA ASP A 80 -14.88 1.19 -25.52
C ASP A 80 -15.12 2.66 -25.12
N GLU A 81 -16.38 3.02 -24.85
CA GLU A 81 -16.74 4.36 -24.39
C GLU A 81 -17.08 4.37 -22.89
N PRO A 82 -16.68 5.42 -22.16
CA PRO A 82 -17.22 5.68 -20.83
C PRO A 82 -18.73 5.85 -20.96
N GLY A 83 -19.50 4.94 -20.36
CA GLY A 83 -20.95 5.13 -20.20
C GLY A 83 -21.27 6.42 -19.45
N GLU A 84 -22.55 6.75 -19.34
CA GLU A 84 -22.99 7.96 -18.64
C GLU A 84 -22.42 8.01 -17.20
N ALA A 85 -21.81 9.14 -16.85
CA ALA A 85 -21.19 9.33 -15.54
C ALA A 85 -22.27 9.50 -14.47
N ARG A 86 -22.28 8.60 -13.48
CA ARG A 86 -23.10 8.73 -12.27
C ARG A 86 -22.55 9.77 -11.32
N LEU A 87 -21.23 9.70 -11.09
CA LEU A 87 -20.48 10.62 -10.24
C LEU A 87 -19.13 10.94 -10.88
N SER A 88 -18.65 12.15 -10.64
CA SER A 88 -17.28 12.54 -10.99
C SER A 88 -16.66 13.38 -9.88
N MET A 89 -15.36 13.21 -9.63
CA MET A 89 -14.62 14.06 -8.70
C MET A 89 -13.15 14.19 -9.09
N SER A 90 -12.53 15.30 -8.68
CA SER A 90 -11.08 15.46 -8.70
C SER A 90 -10.50 15.39 -7.30
N GLY A 91 -9.26 14.96 -7.18
CA GLY A 91 -8.59 14.95 -5.89
C GLY A 91 -7.21 14.32 -5.88
N ARG A 92 -6.93 13.61 -4.79
CA ARG A 92 -5.64 12.94 -4.54
C ARG A 92 -5.84 11.46 -4.34
N TYR A 93 -5.03 10.69 -5.07
CA TYR A 93 -4.85 9.26 -4.83
C TYR A 93 -3.68 9.03 -3.88
N HIS A 94 -3.92 8.29 -2.81
CA HIS A 94 -2.94 8.05 -1.74
C HIS A 94 -2.13 6.75 -1.92
N GLY A 95 -2.60 5.87 -2.80
CA GLY A 95 -2.06 4.53 -3.03
C GLY A 95 -3.09 3.46 -2.73
N SER A 96 -2.82 2.24 -3.22
CA SER A 96 -3.55 1.04 -2.83
C SER A 96 -2.77 0.20 -1.83
N THR A 97 -3.49 -0.52 -0.99
CA THR A 97 -2.96 -1.51 -0.05
C THR A 97 -3.67 -2.84 -0.20
N THR A 98 -3.14 -3.90 0.41
CA THR A 98 -3.94 -5.09 0.70
C THR A 98 -5.14 -4.68 1.58
N ALA A 99 -6.33 -5.23 1.29
CA ALA A 99 -7.54 -4.85 2.00
C ALA A 99 -7.41 -5.07 3.52
N GLY A 100 -7.82 -4.06 4.30
CA GLY A 100 -7.71 -4.06 5.77
C GLY A 100 -6.28 -3.91 6.32
N GLN A 101 -5.25 -3.89 5.47
CA GLN A 101 -3.85 -3.75 5.86
C GLN A 101 -3.28 -2.43 5.37
N TRP A 102 -3.72 -1.31 5.98
CA TRP A 102 -3.41 0.06 5.53
C TRP A 102 -1.90 0.43 5.48
N LEU A 103 -1.01 -0.38 6.04
CA LEU A 103 0.45 -0.21 5.93
C LEU A 103 1.06 -0.98 4.76
N ASP A 104 0.38 -2.01 4.26
CA ASP A 104 0.87 -2.90 3.21
C ASP A 104 0.61 -2.31 1.82
N ARG A 105 1.44 -1.33 1.43
CA ARG A 105 1.35 -0.64 0.13
C ARG A 105 1.61 -1.63 -1.01
N ILE A 106 0.75 -1.60 -2.02
CA ILE A 106 0.96 -2.34 -3.27
C ILE A 106 2.00 -1.61 -4.11
N VAL A 107 3.10 -2.27 -4.49
CA VAL A 107 4.16 -1.67 -5.33
C VAL A 107 4.00 -2.02 -6.81
N ALA A 108 3.19 -3.03 -7.13
CA ALA A 108 2.92 -3.45 -8.51
C ALA A 108 2.10 -2.39 -9.28
N HIS A 109 2.33 -2.32 -10.59
CA HIS A 109 1.52 -1.55 -11.56
C HIS A 109 1.29 -0.07 -11.22
N GLY A 110 2.19 0.53 -10.42
CA GLY A 110 2.07 1.92 -10.01
C GLY A 110 0.93 2.20 -9.02
N LEU A 111 0.30 1.18 -8.44
CA LEU A 111 -0.73 1.34 -7.39
C LEU A 111 -0.15 1.94 -6.09
N GLY A 112 1.16 1.87 -5.90
CA GLY A 112 1.84 2.48 -4.77
C GLY A 112 2.14 3.95 -4.95
N THR A 113 1.96 4.53 -6.13
CA THR A 113 2.40 5.89 -6.42
C THR A 113 1.30 6.90 -6.10
N ARG A 114 1.60 7.87 -5.25
CA ARG A 114 0.68 8.99 -4.95
C ARG A 114 0.59 9.92 -6.16
N SER A 115 -0.61 10.39 -6.47
CA SER A 115 -0.84 11.26 -7.63
C SER A 115 -2.04 12.21 -7.42
N ARG A 116 -2.23 13.12 -8.37
CA ARG A 116 -3.57 13.68 -8.63
C ARG A 116 -4.44 12.59 -9.24
N VAL A 117 -5.75 12.71 -9.08
CA VAL A 117 -6.71 11.76 -9.65
C VAL A 117 -7.96 12.48 -10.10
N GLU A 118 -8.55 11.98 -11.17
CA GLU A 118 -9.89 12.27 -11.64
C GLU A 118 -10.64 10.94 -11.65
N LEU A 119 -11.75 10.89 -10.91
CA LEU A 119 -12.58 9.70 -10.76
C LEU A 119 -13.87 9.89 -11.50
N THR A 120 -14.29 8.86 -12.24
CA THR A 120 -15.59 8.82 -12.89
C THR A 120 -16.24 7.47 -12.63
N LEU A 121 -17.39 7.47 -11.98
CA LEU A 121 -18.19 6.27 -11.75
C LEU A 121 -19.21 6.12 -12.86
N THR A 122 -19.24 4.96 -13.50
CA THR A 122 -20.20 4.59 -14.55
C THR A 122 -20.84 3.25 -14.21
N ASP A 123 -21.90 2.85 -14.93
CA ASP A 123 -22.50 1.52 -14.79
C ASP A 123 -21.50 0.37 -15.02
N ALA A 124 -20.47 0.62 -15.84
CA ALA A 124 -19.44 -0.37 -16.13
C ALA A 124 -18.41 -0.51 -14.99
N GLY A 125 -18.28 0.48 -14.11
CA GLY A 125 -17.22 0.51 -13.09
C GLY A 125 -16.65 1.90 -12.83
N LEU A 126 -15.55 1.91 -12.07
CA LEU A 126 -14.82 3.10 -11.63
C LEU A 126 -13.60 3.36 -12.52
N ASP A 127 -13.61 4.49 -13.20
CA ASP A 127 -12.48 5.01 -13.97
C ASP A 127 -11.57 5.86 -13.07
N VAL A 128 -10.27 5.57 -13.08
CA VAL A 128 -9.24 6.20 -12.25
C VAL A 128 -8.14 6.77 -13.14
N VAL A 129 -8.35 8.02 -13.56
CA VAL A 129 -7.37 8.76 -14.36
C VAL A 129 -6.41 9.46 -13.43
N ARG A 130 -5.10 9.24 -13.60
CA ARG A 130 -4.05 9.75 -12.72
C ARG A 130 -3.03 10.53 -13.55
N PRO A 131 -3.23 11.84 -13.80
CA PRO A 131 -2.29 12.64 -14.57
C PRO A 131 -0.85 12.53 -14.03
N GLY A 132 0.07 12.08 -14.88
CA GLY A 132 1.47 11.85 -14.53
C GLY A 132 1.77 10.52 -13.81
N ALA A 133 0.80 9.60 -13.75
CA ALA A 133 0.96 8.23 -13.27
C ALA A 133 0.11 7.27 -14.15
N THR A 134 0.18 5.96 -13.91
CA THR A 134 -0.55 4.96 -14.71
C THR A 134 -2.05 5.00 -14.43
N ASP A 135 -2.90 5.19 -15.41
CA ASP A 135 -4.35 5.08 -15.23
C ASP A 135 -4.77 3.63 -14.95
N PHE A 136 -5.93 3.43 -14.33
CA PHE A 136 -6.52 2.10 -14.19
C PHE A 136 -8.04 2.18 -14.07
N PHE A 137 -8.69 1.05 -14.29
CA PHE A 137 -10.13 0.89 -14.18
C PHE A 137 -10.47 -0.27 -13.26
N VAL A 138 -11.53 -0.08 -12.47
CA VAL A 138 -12.09 -1.12 -11.61
C VAL A 138 -13.48 -1.49 -12.14
N PRO A 139 -13.64 -2.68 -12.75
CA PRO A 139 -14.93 -3.18 -13.20
C PRO A 139 -15.99 -3.22 -12.10
N ALA A 140 -17.25 -3.00 -12.46
CA ALA A 140 -18.37 -3.03 -11.52
C ALA A 140 -18.47 -4.34 -10.72
N ASP A 141 -18.21 -5.47 -11.38
CA ASP A 141 -18.19 -6.82 -10.81
C ASP A 141 -16.96 -7.11 -9.95
N ALA A 142 -15.93 -6.26 -10.00
CA ALA A 142 -14.75 -6.32 -9.15
C ALA A 142 -14.89 -5.45 -7.89
N LEU A 143 -15.84 -4.53 -7.83
CA LEU A 143 -16.08 -3.69 -6.64
C LEU A 143 -16.66 -4.54 -5.49
N ARG A 144 -16.23 -4.27 -4.25
CA ARG A 144 -16.62 -5.04 -3.06
C ARG A 144 -17.17 -4.16 -1.95
N GLU A 145 -16.59 -3.00 -1.72
CA GLU A 145 -17.06 -2.06 -0.69
C GLU A 145 -16.56 -0.65 -1.00
N ALA A 146 -17.33 0.37 -0.62
CA ALA A 146 -16.82 1.72 -0.41
C ALA A 146 -17.07 2.16 1.03
N ARG A 147 -16.08 2.80 1.65
CA ARG A 147 -16.19 3.30 3.02
C ARG A 147 -15.40 4.59 3.23
N LEU A 148 -15.74 5.29 4.31
CA LEU A 148 -14.89 6.33 4.85
C LEU A 148 -13.89 5.73 5.83
N ASP A 149 -12.63 6.14 5.73
CA ASP A 149 -11.58 5.68 6.62
C ASP A 149 -10.67 6.85 7.03
N LYS A 150 -9.73 6.59 7.93
CA LYS A 150 -8.71 7.53 8.38
C LYS A 150 -7.31 7.18 7.90
N GLY A 151 -7.07 5.95 7.44
CA GLY A 151 -5.73 5.45 7.15
C GLY A 151 -5.62 4.71 5.83
N ILE A 152 -4.64 5.05 4.99
CA ILE A 152 -4.27 4.26 3.80
C ILE A 152 -2.82 4.46 3.42
N ALA A 153 -2.17 3.37 3.02
CA ALA A 153 -0.80 3.32 2.52
C ALA A 153 0.21 4.10 3.39
N GLY A 154 0.13 3.94 4.72
CA GLY A 154 1.01 4.64 5.67
C GLY A 154 0.69 6.13 5.89
N LYS A 155 -0.43 6.64 5.37
CA LYS A 155 -0.92 7.98 5.66
C LYS A 155 -2.18 7.94 6.51
N VAL A 156 -2.18 8.71 7.61
CA VAL A 156 -3.36 8.95 8.45
C VAL A 156 -3.87 10.38 8.19
N LEU A 157 -5.19 10.52 8.10
CA LEU A 157 -5.93 11.77 7.95
C LEU A 157 -6.96 11.90 9.08
N THR A 158 -7.67 13.03 9.10
CA THR A 158 -8.83 13.23 9.96
C THR A 158 -9.93 12.21 9.62
N GLU A 159 -10.74 11.85 10.60
CA GLU A 159 -11.89 10.97 10.42
C GLU A 159 -12.81 11.49 9.30
N GLY A 160 -13.29 10.58 8.45
CA GLY A 160 -14.11 10.92 7.28
C GLY A 160 -13.34 11.60 6.13
N GLY A 161 -12.03 11.79 6.26
CA GLY A 161 -11.23 12.54 5.28
C GLY A 161 -10.74 11.73 4.06
N LEU A 162 -11.09 10.44 3.99
CA LEU A 162 -10.64 9.52 2.96
C LEU A 162 -11.78 8.61 2.52
N LEU A 163 -12.03 8.58 1.21
CA LEU A 163 -12.80 7.52 0.56
C LEU A 163 -11.87 6.34 0.30
N VAL A 164 -12.22 5.17 0.83
CA VAL A 164 -11.56 3.91 0.50
C VAL A 164 -12.52 3.06 -0.31
N VAL A 165 -12.05 2.58 -1.46
CA VAL A 165 -12.77 1.64 -2.32
C VAL A 165 -12.05 0.30 -2.28
N THR A 166 -12.74 -0.73 -1.80
CA THR A 166 -12.27 -2.11 -1.79
C THR A 166 -12.74 -2.82 -3.06
N TRP A 167 -11.81 -3.51 -3.72
CA TRP A 167 -12.05 -4.19 -4.99
C TRP A 167 -11.15 -5.42 -5.14
N GLU A 168 -11.58 -6.36 -5.96
CA GLU A 168 -10.83 -7.56 -6.28
C GLU A 168 -9.96 -7.36 -7.53
N HIS A 169 -8.71 -7.82 -7.48
CA HIS A 169 -7.84 -7.90 -8.64
C HIS A 169 -6.95 -9.13 -8.56
N GLY A 170 -7.02 -10.01 -9.57
CA GLY A 170 -6.19 -11.22 -9.63
C GLY A 170 -6.33 -12.11 -8.40
N GLY A 171 -7.55 -12.27 -7.87
CA GLY A 171 -7.83 -13.07 -6.67
C GLY A 171 -7.39 -12.44 -5.35
N LYS A 172 -7.01 -11.15 -5.34
CA LYS A 172 -6.64 -10.41 -4.12
C LYS A 172 -7.59 -9.24 -3.89
N LEU A 173 -7.92 -8.98 -2.63
CA LEU A 173 -8.69 -7.79 -2.24
C LEU A 173 -7.73 -6.62 -1.97
N LEU A 174 -7.99 -5.50 -2.64
CA LEU A 174 -7.20 -4.28 -2.57
C LEU A 174 -8.05 -3.12 -2.05
N ASP A 175 -7.46 -2.26 -1.23
CA ASP A 175 -8.05 -0.99 -0.81
C ASP A 175 -7.39 0.15 -1.56
N SER A 176 -8.15 0.96 -2.30
CA SER A 176 -7.66 2.17 -2.97
C SER A 176 -8.17 3.41 -2.25
N GLY A 177 -7.23 4.27 -1.80
CA GLY A 177 -7.57 5.46 -1.02
C GLY A 177 -7.56 6.76 -1.82
N PHE A 178 -8.65 7.51 -1.72
CA PHE A 178 -8.90 8.77 -2.43
C PHE A 178 -9.34 9.89 -1.49
N ARG A 179 -8.90 11.11 -1.79
CA ARG A 179 -9.38 12.32 -1.12
C ARG A 179 -9.87 13.31 -2.16
N SER A 180 -11.16 13.65 -2.13
CA SER A 180 -11.75 14.67 -2.99
C SER A 180 -11.16 16.03 -2.61
N ASP A 181 -11.03 16.91 -3.61
CA ASP A 181 -10.77 18.33 -3.38
C ASP A 181 -11.93 19.00 -2.59
N ARG A 182 -13.16 18.43 -2.66
CA ARG A 182 -14.33 18.86 -1.90
C ARG A 182 -14.79 17.74 -0.95
N ALA A 183 -14.42 17.85 0.32
CA ALA A 183 -14.64 16.79 1.31
C ALA A 183 -16.12 16.34 1.48
N ALA A 184 -17.09 17.21 1.18
CA ALA A 184 -18.51 16.87 1.28
C ALA A 184 -18.96 15.76 0.31
N GLU A 185 -18.20 15.50 -0.75
CA GLU A 185 -18.55 14.51 -1.78
C GLU A 185 -18.36 13.07 -1.32
N HIS A 186 -17.55 12.81 -0.30
CA HIS A 186 -17.18 11.45 0.06
C HIS A 186 -18.35 10.56 0.50
N ASN A 187 -19.35 11.11 1.19
CA ASN A 187 -20.54 10.35 1.61
C ASN A 187 -21.38 9.90 0.40
N GLU A 188 -21.60 10.79 -0.57
CA GLU A 188 -22.35 10.48 -1.78
C GLU A 188 -21.66 9.41 -2.62
N TRP A 189 -20.33 9.45 -2.69
CA TRP A 189 -19.52 8.41 -3.32
C TRP A 189 -19.66 7.05 -2.64
N VAL A 190 -19.57 7.00 -1.31
CA VAL A 190 -19.76 5.76 -0.53
C VAL A 190 -21.15 5.18 -0.79
N GLU A 191 -22.18 6.00 -0.69
CA GLU A 191 -23.56 5.58 -0.89
C GLU A 191 -23.78 5.03 -2.30
N THR A 192 -23.37 5.78 -3.33
CA THR A 192 -23.61 5.39 -4.73
C THR A 192 -22.83 4.14 -5.13
N LEU A 193 -21.58 4.00 -4.69
CA LEU A 193 -20.77 2.80 -4.93
C LEU A 193 -21.41 1.56 -4.27
N ASN A 194 -21.83 1.67 -3.01
CA ASN A 194 -22.44 0.55 -2.30
C ASN A 194 -23.81 0.18 -2.88
N GLN A 195 -24.62 1.15 -3.32
CA GLN A 195 -25.87 0.87 -4.05
C GLN A 195 -25.61 0.10 -5.35
N MET A 196 -24.57 0.49 -6.09
CA MET A 196 -24.18 -0.18 -7.32
C MET A 196 -23.68 -1.61 -7.08
N ILE A 197 -22.84 -1.83 -6.06
CA ILE A 197 -22.35 -3.16 -5.65
C ILE A 197 -23.55 -4.09 -5.32
N ASN A 198 -24.46 -3.63 -4.47
CA ASN A 198 -25.64 -4.41 -4.04
C ASN A 198 -26.56 -4.77 -5.23
N LYS A 199 -26.68 -3.87 -6.21
CA LYS A 199 -27.47 -4.13 -7.43
C LYS A 199 -26.83 -5.24 -8.26
N THR A 200 -25.52 -5.18 -8.49
CA THR A 200 -24.78 -6.18 -9.27
C THR A 200 -24.87 -7.57 -8.63
N GLU A 201 -24.76 -7.68 -7.31
CA GLU A 201 -24.93 -8.96 -6.59
C GLU A 201 -26.33 -9.56 -6.79
N THR A 202 -27.36 -8.71 -6.79
CA THR A 202 -28.75 -9.14 -6.98
C THR A 202 -29.02 -9.61 -8.42
N GLU A 203 -28.37 -8.99 -9.41
CA GLU A 203 -28.51 -9.36 -10.83
C GLU A 203 -27.69 -10.60 -11.20
N GLY A 204 -26.49 -10.77 -10.63
CA GLY A 204 -25.64 -11.94 -10.87
C GLY A 204 -26.12 -13.23 -10.18
N ALA A 205 -27.04 -13.15 -9.22
CA ALA A 205 -27.62 -14.29 -8.53
C ALA A 205 -28.88 -14.88 -9.22
N ARG A 206 -29.32 -14.31 -10.35
CA ARG A 206 -30.47 -14.75 -11.15
C ARG A 206 -30.05 -15.53 -12.38
#